data_AF-A0AA43EMW0-F1
#
_entry.id   AF-A0AA43EMW0-F1
#
_cell.length_a   1.000
_cell.length_b   1.000
_cell.length_c   1.000
_cell.angle_alpha   90.00
_cell.angle_beta   90.00
_cell.angle_gamma   90.00
#
_symmetry.space_group_name_H-M   'P 1'
#
loop_
_entity.id
_entity.type
_entity.pdbx_description
1 polymer ?
#
loop_
_entity_poly.entity_id
_entity_poly.type
_entity_poly.pdbx_seq_one_letter_code
_entity_poly.pdbx_strand_id
1 'polypeptide(L)' 'MGKSKLELVVGVFVLVGIISLGYLSIKLGKLEIIGGDLYEVDALFNSASGLKSGATIEIAGVEVGR' A
#
# COMPACT_ATOMS: atom_id res chain seq x y z
N MET A 1 18.83 -39.77 -10.78
CA MET A 1 18.16 -38.81 -11.68
C MET A 1 17.01 -38.16 -10.89
N GLY A 2 17.23 -37.04 -10.18
CA GLY A 2 16.20 -36.50 -9.29
C GLY A 2 16.56 -35.24 -8.51
N LYS A 3 17.86 -34.99 -8.25
CA LYS A 3 18.34 -33.79 -7.55
C LYS A 3 17.96 -32.48 -8.27
N SER A 4 18.22 -32.36 -9.58
CA SER A 4 17.89 -31.12 -10.31
C SER A 4 16.40 -30.80 -10.36
N LYS A 5 15.53 -31.81 -10.34
CA LYS A 5 14.07 -31.58 -10.29
C LYS A 5 13.65 -31.06 -8.92
N LEU A 6 14.27 -31.55 -7.85
CA LEU A 6 14.04 -31.06 -6.48
C LEU A 6 14.55 -29.62 -6.31
N GLU A 7 15.75 -29.34 -6.81
CA GLU A 7 16.37 -28.00 -6.77
C GLU A 7 15.51 -26.96 -7.50
N LEU A 8 14.95 -27.32 -8.67
CA LEU A 8 14.07 -26.45 -9.43
C LEU A 8 12.75 -26.17 -8.69
N VAL A 9 12.15 -27.17 -8.05
CA VAL A 9 10.92 -27.01 -7.26
C VAL A 9 11.15 -26.09 -6.04
N VAL A 10 12.27 -26.26 -5.34
CA VAL A 10 12.64 -25.41 -4.20
C VAL A 10 12.89 -23.97 -4.67
N GLY A 11 13.58 -23.79 -5.81
CA GLY A 11 13.81 -22.46 -6.39
C GLY A 11 12.51 -21.74 -6.71
N VAL A 12 11.55 -22.42 -7.35
CA VAL A 12 10.21 -21.86 -7.63
C VAL A 12 9.46 -21.53 -6.35
N PHE A 13 9.49 -22.41 -5.34
CA PHE A 13 8.83 -22.17 -4.05
C PHE A 13 9.36 -20.90 -3.36
N VAL A 14 10.68 -20.73 -3.32
CA VAL A 14 11.32 -19.54 -2.75
C VAL A 14 10.92 -18.28 -3.53
N LEU A 15 10.89 -18.36 -4.86
CA LEU A 15 10.55 -17.23 -5.73
C LEU A 15 9.10 -16.76 -5.49
N VAL A 16 8.15 -17.69 -5.37
CA VAL A 16 6.76 -17.39 -5.00
C VAL A 16 6.68 -16.76 -3.60
N GLY A 17 7.46 -17.25 -2.65
CA GLY A 17 7.55 -16.68 -1.31
C GLY A 17 8.03 -15.23 -1.32
N ILE A 18 9.08 -14.92 -2.08
CA ILE A 18 9.61 -13.56 -2.23
C ILE A 18 8.58 -12.63 -2.87
N ILE A 19 7.88 -13.07 -3.91
CA ILE A 19 6.80 -12.28 -4.53
C ILE A 19 5.69 -11.99 -3.53
N SER A 20 5.30 -12.98 -2.74
CA SER A 20 4.24 -12.84 -1.73
C SER A 20 4.64 -11.87 -0.62
N LEU A 21 5.89 -11.95 -0.16
CA LEU A 21 6.47 -10.99 0.79
C LEU A 21 6.49 -9.57 0.22
N GLY A 22 6.94 -9.39 -1.02
CA GLY A 22 6.92 -8.09 -1.69
C GLY A 22 5.51 -7.51 -1.80
N TYR A 23 4.54 -8.33 -2.18
CA TYR A 23 3.12 -7.93 -2.24
C TYR A 23 2.59 -7.49 -0.88
N LEU A 24 2.87 -8.26 0.18
CA LEU A 24 2.47 -7.91 1.53
C LEU A 24 3.15 -6.62 2.01
N SER A 25 4.45 -6.43 1.75
CA SER A 25 5.16 -5.19 2.10
C SER A 25 4.53 -3.96 1.46
N ILE A 26 4.13 -4.04 0.19
CA ILE A 26 3.43 -2.94 -0.50
C ILE A 26 2.06 -2.69 0.13
N LYS A 27 1.27 -3.75 0.32
CA LYS A 27 -0.11 -3.65 0.86
C LYS A 27 -0.14 -3.13 2.30
N LEU A 28 0.79 -3.57 3.16
CA LEU A 28 0.88 -3.15 4.56
C LEU A 28 1.50 -1.76 4.70
N GLY A 29 2.42 -1.40 3.79
CA GLY A 29 3.05 -0.08 3.77
C GLY A 29 2.11 1.06 3.39
N LYS A 30 0.81 0.78 3.14
CA LYS A 30 -0.18 1.74 2.59
C LYS A 30 0.40 2.49 1.38
N LEU A 31 1.23 1.81 0.60
CA LEU A 31 1.67 2.32 -0.69
C LEU A 31 0.45 2.20 -1.61
N GLU A 32 -0.39 3.24 -1.61
CA GLU A 32 -1.55 3.44 -2.49
C GLU A 32 -1.09 3.57 -3.95
N ILE A 33 -0.41 2.54 -4.47
CA ILE A 33 0.02 2.45 -5.88
C ILE A 33 -1.19 2.10 -6.75
N ILE A 34 -2.20 1.45 -6.17
CA ILE A 34 -3.50 1.17 -6.79
C ILE A 34 -4.51 2.08 -6.09
N GLY A 35 -4.51 3.35 -6.50
CA GLY A 35 -5.42 4.38 -5.98
C GLY A 35 -6.88 4.11 -6.37
N GLY A 36 -7.79 4.43 -5.46
CA GLY A 36 -9.21 4.58 -5.80
C GLY A 36 -9.48 5.88 -6.56
N ASP A 37 -10.74 6.12 -6.92
CA ASP A 37 -11.23 7.36 -7.54
C ASP A 37 -11.17 8.55 -6.56
N LEU A 38 -9.97 8.98 -6.19
CA LEU A 38 -9.75 10.23 -5.45
C LEU A 38 -9.62 11.39 -6.44
N TYR A 39 -10.11 12.56 -6.03
CA TYR A 39 -9.96 13.81 -6.74
C TYR A 39 -9.37 14.86 -5.81
N GLU A 40 -8.61 15.79 -6.38
CA GLU A 40 -7.98 16.87 -5.63
C GLU A 40 -9.02 17.97 -5.34
N VAL A 41 -9.00 18.51 -4.11
CA VAL A 41 -9.91 19.56 -3.66
C VAL A 41 -9.14 20.60 -2.88
N ASP A 42 -9.25 21.85 -3.30
CA ASP A 42 -8.73 23.00 -2.56
C ASP A 42 -9.82 23.64 -1.70
N ALA A 43 -9.46 24.00 -0.47
CA ALA A 43 -10.33 24.74 0.43
C ALA A 43 -9.57 25.86 1.15
N LEU A 44 -10.24 27.00 1.30
CA LEU A 44 -9.69 28.19 1.94
C LEU A 44 -10.10 28.21 3.41
N PHE A 45 -9.11 28.27 4.31
CA PHE A 45 -9.33 28.39 5.75
C PHE A 45 -8.69 29.67 6.28
N ASN A 46 -9.32 30.28 7.29
CA ASN A 46 -8.75 31.43 8.00
C ASN A 46 -7.52 31.05 8.86
N SER A 47 -7.38 29.77 9.24
CA SER A 47 -6.23 29.22 9.97
C SER A 47 -6.13 27.71 9.74
N ALA A 48 -4.92 27.23 9.46
CA ALA A 48 -4.58 25.80 9.33
C ALA A 48 -3.73 25.29 10.51
N SER A 49 -3.80 25.97 11.66
CA SER A 49 -2.96 25.66 12.81
C SER A 49 -3.17 24.23 13.31
N GLY A 50 -2.09 23.45 13.40
CA GLY A 50 -2.12 22.06 13.83
C GLY A 50 -2.34 21.04 12.71
N LEU A 51 -2.63 21.48 11.48
CA LEU A 51 -2.71 20.61 10.32
C LEU A 51 -1.31 20.14 9.91
N LYS A 52 -1.19 18.86 9.56
CA LYS A 52 0.06 18.25 9.09
C LYS A 52 -0.18 17.63 7.71
N SER A 53 0.90 17.52 6.93
CA SER A 53 0.85 16.78 5.67
C SER A 53 0.47 15.32 5.92
N GLY A 54 -0.47 14.79 5.13
CA GLY A 54 -1.03 13.45 5.27
C GLY A 54 -1.99 13.28 6.44
N ALA A 55 -2.57 14.37 6.95
CA ALA A 55 -3.66 14.29 7.92
C ALA A 55 -4.91 13.69 7.27
N THR A 56 -5.59 12.80 7.98
CA THR A 56 -6.84 12.19 7.49
C THR A 56 -7.92 13.26 7.27
N ILE A 57 -8.63 13.15 6.15
CA ILE A 57 -9.86 13.90 5.89
C ILE A 57 -11.06 13.02 6.27
N GLU A 58 -11.96 13.57 7.10
CA GLU A 58 -13.17 12.89 7.57
C GLU A 58 -14.45 13.62 7.15
N ILE A 59 -15.47 12.88 6.76
CA ILE A 59 -16.83 13.38 6.54
C ILE A 59 -17.76 12.63 7.47
N ALA A 60 -18.47 13.35 8.35
CA ALA A 60 -19.36 12.77 9.36
C ALA A 60 -18.70 11.67 10.22
N GLY A 61 -17.39 11.80 10.49
CA GLY A 61 -16.60 10.85 11.29
C GLY A 61 -16.11 9.61 10.53
N VAL A 62 -16.18 9.62 9.20
CA VAL A 62 -15.65 8.55 8.34
C VAL A 62 -14.44 9.08 7.57
N GLU A 63 -13.30 8.39 7.65
CA GLU A 63 -12.10 8.65 6.84
C GLU A 63 -12.40 8.47 5.35
N VAL A 64 -12.23 9.53 4.56
CA VAL A 64 -12.50 9.55 3.11
C VAL A 64 -11.26 9.85 2.27
N GLY A 65 -10.16 10.28 2.89
CA GLY A 65 -8.95 10.66 2.19
C GLY A 65 -7.86 11.22 3.10
N ARG A 66 -6.91 11.91 2.50
CA ARG A 66 -5.74 12.52 3.14
C ARG A 66 -5.34 13.81 2.42
#